data_AF-J0N003-F1
#
_entry.id   AF-J0N003-F1
#
_cell.length_a   1.000
_cell.length_b   1.000
_cell.length_c   1.000
_cell.angle_alpha   90.00
_cell.angle_beta   90.00
_cell.angle_gamma   90.00
#
_symmetry.space_group_name_H-M   'P 1'
#
loop_
_entity.id
_entity.type
_entity.pdbx_description
1 polymer ?
#
loop_
_entity_poly.entity_id
_entity_poly.type
_entity_poly.pdbx_seq_one_letter_code
_entity_poly.pdbx_strand_id
1 'polypeptide(L)'
;MKWRSSNVWYLAGIGIPLAIIAVLGIKALWPSIWGSAAILVVTVLLLRALIGKTRFIPHPLAQYGELKPQELDLPGDPGVDLYTSGSMCRYDFVLRIVEFLSPFSFEGGRPKVVINPRLLEEKGERFMQIAVMREVERYRRNYQAVSILRLVLPLFAFAIAVLTVFAFDIPLTERLGVFWVQFAMPFLCTILLGLHLFFWNRRISAMDGELDLFLTSVFTVEDVKRYIISVGELERGYEKSKTSTLNQHYINTRLKQLENHKT
;
A
#
# COMPACT_ATOMS: atom_id res chain seq x y z
N MET A 1 2.68 -6.14 23.45
CA MET A 1 3.37 -5.19 22.53
C MET A 1 2.48 -3.95 22.34
N LYS A 2 3.05 -2.73 22.35
CA LYS A 2 2.31 -1.52 21.95
C LYS A 2 2.30 -1.44 20.43
N TRP A 3 1.15 -1.66 19.80
CA TRP A 3 0.99 -1.54 18.36
C TRP A 3 1.14 -0.06 17.95
N ARG A 4 2.18 0.26 17.19
CA ARG A 4 2.40 1.62 16.66
C ARG A 4 1.70 1.74 15.33
N SER A 5 0.98 2.85 15.11
CA SER A 5 0.33 3.07 13.83
C SER A 5 1.36 3.30 12.73
N SER A 6 1.26 2.51 11.67
CA SER A 6 2.03 2.70 10.43
C SER A 6 1.71 4.03 9.73
N ASN A 7 0.61 4.69 10.10
CA ASN A 7 0.12 5.88 9.39
C ASN A 7 1.00 7.12 9.60
N VAL A 8 1.83 7.15 10.66
CA VAL A 8 2.84 8.21 10.87
C VAL A 8 3.85 8.26 9.72
N TRP A 9 4.20 7.09 9.16
CA TRP A 9 5.11 7.00 8.03
C TRP A 9 4.55 7.67 6.78
N TYR A 10 3.24 7.62 6.56
CA TYR A 10 2.60 8.35 5.45
C TYR A 10 2.68 9.86 5.64
N LEU A 11 2.40 10.34 6.86
CA LEU A 11 2.46 11.76 7.16
C LEU A 11 3.87 12.32 6.95
N ALA A 12 4.89 11.65 7.47
CA ALA A 12 6.28 12.08 7.28
C ALA A 12 6.73 11.90 5.81
N GLY A 13 6.50 10.71 5.24
CA GLY A 13 7.00 10.35 3.91
C GLY A 13 6.32 11.07 2.75
N ILE A 14 5.11 11.59 2.92
CA ILE A 14 4.40 12.37 1.89
C ILE A 14 4.35 13.85 2.25
N GLY A 15 4.12 14.19 3.53
CA GLY A 15 3.98 15.57 3.98
C GLY A 15 5.27 16.39 3.86
N ILE A 16 6.42 15.82 4.25
CA ILE A 16 7.71 16.53 4.17
C ILE A 16 8.06 16.87 2.72
N PRO A 17 8.04 15.91 1.76
CA PRO A 17 8.31 16.24 0.37
C PRO A 17 7.33 17.25 -0.24
N LEU A 18 6.04 17.18 0.11
CA LEU A 18 5.05 18.18 -0.35
C LEU A 18 5.41 19.60 0.12
N ALA A 19 5.87 19.76 1.36
CA ALA A 19 6.30 21.06 1.86
C ALA A 19 7.55 21.57 1.12
N ILE A 20 8.53 20.70 0.86
CA ILE A 20 9.74 21.07 0.10
C ILE A 20 9.37 21.50 -1.33
N ILE A 21 8.49 20.75 -2.00
CA ILE A 21 7.96 21.08 -3.33
C ILE A 21 7.30 22.46 -3.33
N ALA A 22 6.52 22.78 -2.29
CA ALA A 22 5.86 24.08 -2.16
C ALA A 22 6.87 25.22 -2.02
N VAL A 23 7.87 25.08 -1.15
CA VAL A 23 8.92 26.09 -0.95
C VAL A 23 9.71 26.33 -2.24
N LEU A 24 10.11 25.26 -2.93
CA LEU A 24 10.83 25.38 -4.20
C LEU A 24 9.95 25.99 -5.30
N GLY A 25 8.67 25.62 -5.37
CA GLY A 25 7.73 26.20 -6.32
C GLY A 25 7.49 27.69 -6.10
N ILE A 26 7.33 28.13 -4.85
CA ILE A 26 7.22 29.55 -4.49
C ILE A 26 8.48 30.31 -4.90
N LYS A 27 9.66 29.74 -4.62
CA LYS A 27 10.94 30.35 -5.02
C LYS A 27 11.06 30.50 -6.53
N ALA A 28 10.70 29.46 -7.30
CA ALA A 28 10.76 29.48 -8.77
C ALA A 28 9.79 30.49 -9.42
N LEU A 29 8.68 30.83 -8.76
CA LEU A 29 7.68 31.78 -9.26
C LEU A 29 7.86 33.20 -8.74
N TRP A 30 8.86 33.45 -7.90
CA TRP A 30 9.11 34.78 -7.35
C TRP A 30 9.49 35.78 -8.47
N PRO A 31 8.91 37.00 -8.51
CA PRO A 31 8.13 37.68 -7.47
C PRO A 31 6.60 37.59 -7.64
N SER A 32 6.07 36.62 -8.40
CA SER A 32 4.61 36.49 -8.60
C SER A 32 3.90 36.15 -7.28
N ILE A 33 3.21 37.16 -6.72
CA ILE A 33 2.44 37.02 -5.47
C ILE A 33 1.29 36.03 -5.65
N TRP A 34 0.56 36.14 -6.77
CA TRP A 34 -0.58 35.26 -7.06
C TRP A 34 -0.15 33.80 -7.26
N GLY A 35 0.97 33.56 -7.96
CA GLY A 35 1.52 32.21 -8.13
C GLY A 35 1.94 31.59 -6.79
N SER A 36 2.62 32.38 -5.95
CA SER A 36 3.05 31.96 -4.62
C SER A 36 1.86 31.65 -3.70
N ALA A 37 0.83 32.50 -3.71
CA ALA A 37 -0.40 32.30 -2.94
C ALA A 37 -1.15 31.04 -3.41
N ALA A 38 -1.27 30.82 -4.72
CA ALA A 38 -1.91 29.64 -5.27
C ALA A 38 -1.22 28.35 -4.83
N ILE A 39 0.12 28.29 -4.88
CA ILE A 39 0.89 27.13 -4.41
C ILE A 39 0.60 26.87 -2.93
N LEU A 40 0.66 27.91 -2.09
CA LEU A 40 0.44 27.76 -0.65
C LEU A 40 -0.96 27.21 -0.35
N VAL A 41 -2.01 27.73 -1.00
CA VAL A 41 -3.39 27.24 -0.85
C VAL A 41 -3.49 25.78 -1.26
N VAL A 42 -2.95 25.40 -2.43
CA VAL A 42 -2.97 24.02 -2.91
C VAL A 42 -2.23 23.09 -1.95
N THR A 43 -1.06 23.48 -1.45
CA THR A 43 -0.29 22.68 -0.49
C THR A 43 -1.06 22.48 0.81
N VAL A 44 -1.71 23.51 1.36
CA VAL A 44 -2.53 23.39 2.57
C VAL A 44 -3.71 22.44 2.35
N LEU A 45 -4.38 22.53 1.20
CA LEU A 45 -5.48 21.61 0.86
C LEU A 45 -5.00 20.16 0.73
N LEU A 46 -3.85 19.93 0.08
CA LEU A 46 -3.25 18.60 -0.05
C LEU A 46 -2.81 18.03 1.30
N LEU A 47 -2.19 18.83 2.17
CA LEU A 47 -1.83 18.40 3.52
C LEU A 47 -3.05 18.08 4.37
N ARG A 48 -4.11 18.90 4.30
CA ARG A 48 -5.37 18.62 4.99
C ARG A 48 -6.00 17.31 4.49
N ALA A 49 -6.02 17.08 3.19
CA ALA A 49 -6.52 15.84 2.60
C ALA A 49 -5.67 14.63 3.01
N LEU A 50 -4.33 14.77 3.05
CA LEU A 50 -3.42 13.73 3.51
C LEU A 50 -3.68 13.37 4.97
N ILE A 51 -3.78 14.36 5.86
CA ILE A 51 -4.08 14.14 7.29
C ILE A 51 -5.44 13.47 7.45
N GLY A 52 -6.47 13.98 6.76
CA GLY A 52 -7.81 13.40 6.76
C GLY A 52 -7.80 11.94 6.33
N LYS A 53 -7.10 11.60 5.25
CA LYS A 53 -7.04 10.23 4.73
C LYS A 53 -6.22 9.31 5.63
N THR A 54 -5.02 9.72 6.02
CA THR A 54 -4.08 8.90 6.82
C THR A 54 -4.59 8.59 8.22
N ARG A 55 -5.43 9.45 8.80
CA ARG A 55 -6.11 9.15 10.08
C ARG A 55 -6.97 7.90 10.01
N PHE A 56 -7.52 7.60 8.84
CA PHE A 56 -8.56 6.58 8.67
C PHE A 56 -8.17 5.47 7.70
N ILE A 57 -6.87 5.21 7.46
CA ILE A 57 -6.46 4.03 6.67
C ILE A 57 -6.63 2.77 7.54
N PRO A 58 -7.29 1.69 7.05
CA PRO A 58 -7.92 1.57 5.72
C PRO A 58 -9.25 2.32 5.59
N HIS A 59 -10.16 2.22 6.57
CA HIS A 59 -11.39 3.01 6.63
C HIS A 59 -11.68 3.54 8.06
N PRO A 60 -12.49 4.62 8.20
CA PRO A 60 -13.03 5.04 9.48
C PRO A 60 -13.91 3.96 10.09
N LEU A 61 -13.87 3.80 11.42
CA LEU A 61 -14.67 2.82 12.16
C LEU A 61 -16.17 2.89 11.82
N ALA A 62 -16.70 4.11 11.64
CA ALA A 62 -18.10 4.36 11.29
C ALA A 62 -18.53 3.70 9.95
N GLN A 63 -17.60 3.46 9.02
CA GLN A 63 -17.91 2.81 7.74
C GLN A 63 -18.05 1.29 7.86
N TYR A 64 -17.63 0.71 8.98
CA TYR A 64 -17.85 -0.71 9.28
C TYR A 64 -19.23 -1.00 9.88
N GLY A 65 -19.99 0.04 10.25
CA GLY A 65 -21.32 -0.14 10.83
C GLY A 65 -21.26 -0.94 12.14
N GLU A 66 -22.16 -1.91 12.30
CA GLU A 66 -22.21 -2.78 13.45
C GLU A 66 -21.09 -3.84 13.39
N LEU A 67 -20.25 -3.87 14.43
CA LEU A 67 -19.18 -4.84 14.60
C LEU A 67 -19.65 -5.95 15.55
N LYS A 68 -19.74 -7.18 15.05
CA LYS A 68 -20.11 -8.35 15.86
C LYS A 68 -18.86 -9.12 16.25
N PRO A 69 -18.58 -9.36 17.55
CA PRO A 69 -17.45 -10.18 17.96
C PRO A 69 -17.50 -11.56 17.29
N GLN A 70 -16.36 -12.03 16.83
CA GLN A 70 -16.21 -13.35 16.24
C GLN A 70 -15.10 -14.09 16.98
N GLU A 71 -15.39 -15.30 17.44
CA GLU A 71 -14.35 -16.17 17.97
C GLU A 71 -13.82 -17.04 16.83
N LEU A 72 -12.49 -17.04 16.69
CA LEU A 72 -11.76 -17.89 15.75
C LEU A 72 -10.47 -18.30 16.43
N ASP A 73 -10.19 -19.60 16.48
CA ASP A 73 -8.96 -20.10 17.09
C ASP A 73 -7.76 -19.73 16.22
N LEU A 74 -7.03 -18.67 16.63
CA LEU A 74 -5.85 -18.19 15.92
C LEU A 74 -4.59 -18.80 16.55
N PRO A 75 -3.69 -19.35 15.73
CA PRO A 75 -2.44 -19.91 16.24
C PRO A 75 -1.57 -18.83 16.90
N GLY A 76 -1.20 -19.09 18.16
CA GLY A 76 -0.20 -18.31 18.90
C GLY A 76 -0.67 -16.95 19.48
N ASP A 77 -1.99 -16.78 19.74
CA ASP A 77 -2.64 -15.52 20.21
C ASP A 77 -1.96 -14.26 19.65
N PRO A 78 -2.29 -13.83 18.41
CA PRO A 78 -1.68 -12.65 17.81
C PRO A 78 -1.97 -11.34 18.56
N GLY A 79 -2.80 -11.37 19.61
CA GLY A 79 -3.12 -10.23 20.45
C GLY A 79 -4.04 -9.23 19.77
N VAL A 80 -5.01 -9.72 18.99
CA VAL A 80 -6.00 -8.94 18.24
C VAL A 80 -7.41 -9.44 18.54
N ASP A 81 -8.39 -8.54 18.46
CA ASP A 81 -9.80 -8.85 18.62
C ASP A 81 -10.46 -8.96 17.24
N LEU A 82 -11.23 -10.01 17.02
CA LEU A 82 -11.87 -10.27 15.73
C LEU A 82 -13.33 -9.85 15.74
N TYR A 83 -13.73 -9.19 14.67
CA TYR A 83 -15.09 -8.76 14.45
C TYR A 83 -15.54 -9.11 13.03
N THR A 84 -16.83 -9.34 12.84
CA THR A 84 -17.45 -9.39 11.52
C THR A 84 -18.23 -8.12 11.25
N SER A 85 -18.30 -7.74 9.97
CA SER A 85 -19.10 -6.61 9.51
C SER A 85 -19.74 -6.91 8.15
N GLY A 86 -21.04 -6.69 8.04
CA GLY A 86 -21.76 -6.77 6.76
C GLY A 86 -21.31 -5.72 5.74
N SER A 87 -20.64 -4.63 6.17
CA SER A 87 -20.14 -3.61 5.24
C SER A 87 -18.99 -4.13 4.37
N MET A 88 -18.28 -5.18 4.82
CA MET A 88 -17.25 -5.86 4.02
C MET A 88 -17.84 -6.57 2.80
N CYS A 89 -19.14 -6.90 2.82
CA CYS A 89 -19.84 -7.57 1.72
C CYS A 89 -20.53 -6.60 0.75
N ARG A 90 -20.45 -5.28 0.97
CA ARG A 90 -21.30 -4.30 0.26
C ARG A 90 -21.05 -4.23 -1.24
N TYR A 91 -19.82 -4.52 -1.69
CA TYR A 91 -19.41 -4.41 -3.08
C TYR A 91 -18.73 -5.69 -3.52
N ASP A 92 -19.38 -6.48 -4.37
CA ASP A 92 -18.82 -7.73 -4.87
C ASP A 92 -17.50 -7.52 -5.62
N PHE A 93 -17.36 -6.40 -6.34
CA PHE A 93 -16.14 -6.08 -7.09
C PHE A 93 -14.92 -5.69 -6.24
N VAL A 94 -15.09 -5.44 -4.93
CA VAL A 94 -13.97 -5.14 -4.02
C VAL A 94 -13.75 -6.36 -3.14
N LEU A 95 -12.70 -7.13 -3.43
CA LEU A 95 -12.35 -8.32 -2.66
C LEU A 95 -11.80 -7.92 -1.28
N ARG A 96 -12.70 -7.73 -0.31
CA ARG A 96 -12.39 -7.43 1.08
C ARG A 96 -12.49 -8.72 1.89
N ILE A 97 -11.36 -9.38 2.14
CA ILE A 97 -11.32 -10.64 2.90
C ILE A 97 -11.22 -10.35 4.40
N VAL A 98 -10.16 -9.64 4.78
CA VAL A 98 -9.86 -9.22 6.14
C VAL A 98 -9.24 -7.83 6.10
N GLU A 99 -9.58 -6.98 7.06
CA GLU A 99 -8.96 -5.66 7.21
C GLU A 99 -8.52 -5.42 8.65
N PHE A 100 -7.26 -5.03 8.82
CA PHE A 100 -6.73 -4.59 10.10
C PHE A 100 -7.11 -3.13 10.34
N LEU A 101 -7.83 -2.84 11.43
CA LEU A 101 -8.17 -1.47 11.80
C LEU A 101 -6.93 -0.79 12.40
N SER A 102 -6.58 0.37 11.85
CA SER A 102 -5.45 1.15 12.38
C SER A 102 -5.71 1.55 13.84
N PRO A 103 -4.70 1.48 14.73
CA PRO A 103 -4.77 1.97 16.09
C PRO A 103 -5.08 3.47 16.22
N PHE A 104 -5.07 4.25 15.12
CA PHE A 104 -5.60 5.62 15.14
C PHE A 104 -7.15 5.68 15.20
N SER A 105 -7.83 4.59 14.85
CA SER A 105 -9.29 4.51 14.82
C SER A 105 -9.92 4.13 16.16
N PHE A 106 -9.12 3.74 17.16
CA PHE A 106 -9.58 3.37 18.49
C PHE A 106 -8.53 3.70 19.55
N GLU A 107 -8.95 4.27 20.68
CA GLU A 107 -8.05 4.61 21.80
C GLU A 107 -8.01 3.47 22.82
N GLY A 108 -6.84 2.85 22.99
CA GLY A 108 -6.63 1.77 23.95
C GLY A 108 -7.26 0.43 23.53
N GLY A 109 -6.70 -0.67 24.05
CA GLY A 109 -7.17 -2.03 23.79
C GLY A 109 -6.35 -2.83 22.76
N ARG A 110 -6.78 -4.06 22.50
CA ARG A 110 -6.21 -4.93 21.47
C ARG A 110 -6.63 -4.41 20.09
N PRO A 111 -5.77 -4.49 19.05
CA PRO A 111 -6.15 -4.08 17.71
C PRO A 111 -7.32 -4.90 17.19
N LYS A 112 -8.19 -4.24 16.44
CA LYS A 112 -9.39 -4.87 15.88
C LYS A 112 -9.14 -5.30 14.45
N VAL A 113 -9.52 -6.53 14.12
CA VAL A 113 -9.48 -7.06 12.76
C VAL A 113 -10.91 -7.36 12.33
N VAL A 114 -11.31 -6.82 11.20
CA VAL A 114 -12.65 -7.02 10.65
C VAL A 114 -12.58 -8.06 9.55
N ILE A 115 -13.49 -9.03 9.64
CA ILE A 115 -13.59 -10.19 8.77
C ILE A 115 -14.87 -10.08 7.93
N ASN A 116 -14.78 -10.51 6.67
CA ASN A 116 -15.94 -10.66 5.81
C ASN A 116 -16.75 -11.91 6.20
N PRO A 117 -17.98 -11.76 6.73
CA PRO A 117 -18.78 -12.89 7.19
C PRO A 117 -19.17 -13.85 6.07
N ARG A 118 -19.46 -13.34 4.86
CA ARG A 118 -19.81 -14.17 3.71
C ARG A 118 -18.67 -15.09 3.30
N LEU A 119 -17.44 -14.57 3.28
CA LEU A 119 -16.27 -15.39 2.94
C LEU A 119 -15.90 -16.37 4.05
N LEU A 120 -16.19 -16.05 5.32
CA LEU A 120 -16.06 -16.99 6.42
C LEU A 120 -17.01 -18.18 6.24
N GLU A 121 -18.27 -17.93 5.87
CA GLU A 121 -19.27 -18.97 5.60
C GLU A 121 -18.91 -19.80 4.34
N GLU A 122 -18.50 -19.15 3.25
CA GLU A 122 -18.23 -19.82 1.96
C GLU A 122 -16.91 -20.61 1.94
N LYS A 123 -15.84 -20.09 2.55
CA LYS A 123 -14.48 -20.68 2.49
C LYS A 123 -14.06 -21.39 3.79
N GLY A 124 -14.79 -21.17 4.87
CA GLY A 124 -14.58 -21.81 6.16
C GLY A 124 -13.51 -21.17 7.05
N GLU A 125 -13.45 -21.65 8.29
CA GLU A 125 -12.61 -21.10 9.35
C GLU A 125 -11.11 -21.17 9.03
N ARG A 126 -10.63 -22.27 8.46
CA ARG A 126 -9.21 -22.45 8.14
C ARG A 126 -8.69 -21.42 7.15
N PHE A 127 -9.49 -21.12 6.12
CA PHE A 127 -9.17 -20.05 5.17
C PHE A 127 -9.09 -18.70 5.87
N MET A 128 -10.03 -18.44 6.78
CA MET A 128 -10.09 -17.17 7.50
C MET A 128 -8.94 -17.01 8.51
N GLN A 129 -8.55 -18.07 9.20
CA GLN A 129 -7.39 -18.07 10.09
C GLN A 129 -6.13 -17.64 9.34
N ILE A 130 -5.90 -18.19 8.15
CA ILE A 130 -4.77 -17.83 7.29
C ILE A 130 -4.86 -16.38 6.84
N ALA A 131 -6.05 -15.93 6.40
CA ALA A 131 -6.27 -14.55 5.97
C ALA A 131 -6.00 -13.53 7.09
N VAL A 132 -6.47 -13.82 8.31
CA VAL A 132 -6.25 -12.98 9.49
C VAL A 132 -4.77 -12.93 9.85
N MET A 133 -4.10 -14.09 9.96
CA MET A 133 -2.67 -14.14 10.29
C MET A 133 -1.83 -13.41 9.24
N ARG A 134 -2.17 -13.55 7.95
CA ARG A 134 -1.51 -12.83 6.86
C ARG A 134 -1.65 -11.31 7.00
N GLU A 135 -2.86 -10.82 7.25
CA GLU A 135 -3.12 -9.38 7.36
C GLU A 135 -2.50 -8.78 8.63
N VAL A 136 -2.52 -9.51 9.75
CA VAL A 136 -1.83 -9.12 10.99
C VAL A 136 -0.33 -9.00 10.77
N GLU A 137 0.31 -9.98 10.12
CA GLU A 137 1.75 -9.93 9.86
C GLU A 137 2.11 -8.84 8.84
N ARG A 138 1.29 -8.66 7.80
CA ARG A 138 1.41 -7.55 6.85
C ARG A 138 1.38 -6.19 7.55
N TYR A 139 0.53 -6.04 8.55
CA TYR A 139 0.47 -4.85 9.38
C TYR A 139 1.71 -4.69 10.25
N ARG A 140 2.13 -5.76 10.96
CA ARG A 140 3.36 -5.76 11.81
C ARG A 140 4.60 -5.33 11.03
N ARG A 141 4.74 -5.80 9.80
CA ARG A 141 5.87 -5.47 8.92
C ARG A 141 5.73 -4.13 8.19
N ASN A 142 4.63 -3.41 8.41
CA ASN A 142 4.31 -2.13 7.76
C ASN A 142 4.30 -2.21 6.22
N TYR A 143 4.01 -3.38 5.62
CA TYR A 143 4.13 -3.57 4.17
C TYR A 143 3.21 -2.64 3.37
N GLN A 144 2.04 -2.30 3.89
CA GLN A 144 1.15 -1.32 3.25
C GLN A 144 1.81 0.07 3.14
N ALA A 145 2.46 0.53 4.21
CA ALA A 145 3.17 1.81 4.23
C ALA A 145 4.42 1.78 3.36
N VAL A 146 5.22 0.73 3.51
CA VAL A 146 6.45 0.52 2.74
C VAL A 146 6.17 0.45 1.24
N SER A 147 5.14 -0.28 0.82
CA SER A 147 4.77 -0.40 -0.60
C SER A 147 4.43 0.95 -1.22
N ILE A 148 3.53 1.71 -0.59
CA ILE A 148 3.11 3.02 -1.11
C ILE A 148 4.25 4.04 -1.05
N LEU A 149 4.98 4.13 0.06
CA LEU A 149 6.09 5.09 0.18
C LEU A 149 7.20 4.79 -0.83
N ARG A 150 7.52 3.51 -1.08
CA ARG A 150 8.48 3.14 -2.12
C ARG A 150 8.00 3.51 -3.52
N LEU A 151 6.70 3.54 -3.78
CA LEU A 151 6.16 4.01 -5.06
C LEU A 151 6.35 5.52 -5.21
N VAL A 152 5.96 6.29 -4.19
CA VAL A 152 5.78 7.74 -4.31
C VAL A 152 7.05 8.54 -3.99
N LEU A 153 7.87 8.11 -3.02
CA LEU A 153 9.07 8.85 -2.60
C LEU A 153 10.06 9.14 -3.74
N PRO A 154 10.39 8.19 -4.63
CA PRO A 154 11.28 8.48 -5.76
C PRO A 154 10.69 9.52 -6.72
N LEU A 155 9.37 9.53 -6.90
CA LEU A 155 8.68 10.52 -7.72
C LEU A 155 8.74 11.91 -7.08
N PHE A 156 8.59 11.99 -5.75
CA PHE A 156 8.79 13.24 -5.04
C PHE A 156 10.23 13.73 -5.11
N ALA A 157 11.22 12.85 -4.93
CA ALA A 157 12.62 13.19 -5.06
C ALA A 157 12.93 13.74 -6.47
N PHE A 158 12.37 13.12 -7.51
CA PHE A 158 12.47 13.59 -8.87
C PHE A 158 11.82 14.97 -9.07
N ALA A 159 10.58 15.17 -8.57
CA ALA A 159 9.90 16.46 -8.65
C ALA A 159 10.68 17.57 -7.92
N ILE A 160 11.24 17.27 -6.75
CA ILE A 160 12.11 18.19 -5.99
C ILE A 160 13.36 18.55 -6.80
N ALA A 161 14.02 17.57 -7.42
CA ALA A 161 15.20 17.82 -8.25
C ALA A 161 14.88 18.73 -9.45
N VAL A 162 13.76 18.46 -10.14
CA VAL A 162 13.29 19.30 -11.25
C VAL A 162 12.98 20.72 -10.78
N LEU A 163 12.23 20.88 -9.69
CA LEU A 163 11.91 22.19 -9.15
C LEU A 163 13.15 22.94 -8.65
N THR A 164 14.17 22.25 -8.15
CA THR A 164 15.44 22.87 -7.74
C THR A 164 16.14 23.52 -8.93
N VAL A 165 16.10 22.90 -10.11
CA VAL A 165 16.67 23.50 -11.33
C VAL A 165 16.01 24.85 -11.61
N PHE A 166 14.67 24.90 -11.58
CA PHE A 166 13.92 26.14 -11.84
C PHE A 166 14.07 27.16 -10.73
N ALA A 167 14.03 26.72 -9.47
CA ALA A 167 14.09 27.62 -8.31
C ALA A 167 15.44 28.34 -8.17
N PHE A 168 16.51 27.80 -8.76
CA PHE A 168 17.86 28.36 -8.70
C PHE A 168 18.41 28.72 -10.08
N ASP A 169 17.55 28.80 -11.11
CA ASP A 169 17.90 29.17 -12.48
C ASP A 169 19.15 28.43 -13.00
N ILE A 170 19.24 27.13 -12.73
CA ILE A 170 20.41 26.33 -13.11
C ILE A 170 20.45 26.20 -14.64
N PRO A 171 21.51 26.67 -15.33
CA PRO A 171 21.57 26.68 -16.79
C PRO A 171 21.91 25.28 -17.33
N LEU A 172 20.93 24.38 -17.33
CA LEU A 172 21.10 22.99 -17.78
C LEU A 172 21.52 22.90 -19.25
N THR A 173 20.96 23.75 -20.11
CA THR A 173 21.27 23.75 -21.55
C THR A 173 22.71 24.16 -21.83
N GLU A 174 23.27 25.09 -21.06
CA GLU A 174 24.67 25.49 -21.17
C GLU A 174 25.61 24.39 -20.65
N ARG A 175 25.21 23.69 -19.58
CA ARG A 175 26.04 22.65 -18.95
C ARG A 175 26.03 21.31 -19.67
N LEU A 176 24.87 20.91 -20.20
CA LEU A 176 24.67 19.58 -20.80
C LEU A 176 24.45 19.63 -22.31
N GLY A 177 24.14 20.81 -22.88
CA GLY A 177 23.79 20.96 -24.28
C GLY A 177 22.31 20.75 -24.57
N VAL A 178 21.83 21.41 -25.65
CA VAL A 178 20.41 21.42 -26.05
C VAL A 178 19.88 20.00 -26.34
N PHE A 179 20.68 19.17 -27.03
CA PHE A 179 20.31 17.79 -27.34
C PHE A 179 19.99 16.98 -26.07
N TRP A 180 20.83 17.07 -25.04
CA TRP A 180 20.64 16.30 -23.82
C TRP A 180 19.39 16.74 -23.05
N VAL A 181 19.17 18.04 -22.92
CA VAL A 181 18.05 18.59 -22.13
C VAL A 181 16.71 18.38 -22.84
N GLN A 182 16.63 18.65 -24.14
CA GLN A 182 15.35 18.67 -24.86
C GLN A 182 14.98 17.32 -25.48
N PHE A 183 15.97 16.50 -25.87
CA PHE A 183 15.72 15.22 -26.51
C PHE A 183 16.01 14.04 -25.57
N ALA A 184 17.26 13.86 -25.13
CA ALA A 184 17.65 12.63 -24.42
C ALA A 184 17.03 12.48 -23.02
N MET A 185 16.98 13.55 -22.23
CA MET A 185 16.51 13.52 -20.84
C MET A 185 15.04 13.08 -20.70
N PRO A 186 14.07 13.57 -21.50
CA PRO A 186 12.69 13.04 -21.48
C PRO A 186 12.59 11.52 -21.71
N PHE A 187 13.36 10.97 -22.66
CA PHE A 187 13.38 9.52 -22.90
C PHE A 187 13.98 8.76 -21.72
N LEU A 188 15.08 9.26 -21.16
CA LEU A 188 15.70 8.68 -19.97
C LEU A 188 14.74 8.68 -18.78
N CYS A 189 14.01 9.78 -18.54
CA CYS A 189 13.00 9.87 -17.48
C CYS A 189 11.88 8.83 -17.67
N THR A 190 11.46 8.61 -18.91
CA THR A 190 10.43 7.59 -19.23
C THR A 190 10.94 6.18 -18.95
N ILE A 191 12.17 5.86 -19.35
CA ILE A 191 12.81 4.55 -19.08
C ILE A 191 12.98 4.35 -17.57
N LEU A 192 13.46 5.36 -16.86
CA LEU A 192 13.63 5.32 -15.40
C LEU A 192 12.30 5.13 -14.68
N LEU A 193 11.22 5.76 -15.14
CA LEU A 193 9.88 5.54 -14.61
C LEU A 193 9.42 4.09 -14.84
N GLY A 194 9.63 3.54 -16.04
CA GLY A 194 9.32 2.15 -16.35
C GLY A 194 10.09 1.17 -15.46
N LEU A 195 11.40 1.38 -15.28
CA LEU A 195 12.24 0.60 -14.38
C LEU A 195 11.78 0.72 -12.93
N HIS A 196 11.45 1.92 -12.47
CA HIS A 196 10.94 2.15 -11.12
C HIS A 196 9.67 1.35 -10.86
N LEU A 197 8.68 1.43 -11.76
CA LEU A 197 7.44 0.66 -11.65
C LEU A 197 7.69 -0.85 -11.68
N PHE A 198 8.59 -1.32 -12.54
CA PHE A 198 8.99 -2.72 -12.61
C PHE A 198 9.61 -3.21 -11.28
N PHE A 199 10.58 -2.49 -10.72
CA PHE A 199 11.21 -2.84 -9.46
C PHE A 199 10.25 -2.72 -8.27
N TRP A 200 9.37 -1.73 -8.27
CA TRP A 200 8.33 -1.59 -7.26
C TRP A 200 7.41 -2.82 -7.25
N ASN A 201 6.94 -3.24 -8.41
CA ASN A 201 6.07 -4.40 -8.55
C ASN A 201 6.80 -5.71 -8.15
N ARG A 202 8.06 -5.89 -8.56
CA ARG A 202 8.89 -7.02 -8.12
C ARG A 202 9.07 -7.08 -6.60
N ARG A 203 9.18 -5.92 -5.94
CA ARG A 203 9.25 -5.84 -4.47
C ARG A 203 7.93 -6.19 -3.79
N ILE A 204 6.78 -5.83 -4.38
CA ILE A 204 5.48 -6.30 -3.88
C ILE A 204 5.42 -7.81 -3.90
N SER A 205 5.78 -8.42 -5.03
CA SER A 205 5.81 -9.88 -5.15
C SER A 205 6.74 -10.53 -4.12
N ALA A 206 7.89 -9.93 -3.82
CA ALA A 206 8.79 -10.41 -2.77
C ALA A 206 8.17 -10.30 -1.36
N MET A 207 7.49 -9.19 -1.05
CA MET A 207 6.79 -9.03 0.23
C MET A 207 5.66 -10.06 0.39
N ASP A 208 4.92 -10.37 -0.68
CA ASP A 208 3.92 -11.44 -0.66
C ASP A 208 4.54 -12.80 -0.40
N GLY A 209 5.69 -13.11 -1.03
CA GLY A 209 6.45 -14.33 -0.76
C GLY A 209 6.91 -14.41 0.69
N GLU A 210 7.41 -13.31 1.29
CA GLU A 210 7.78 -13.26 2.70
C GLU A 210 6.60 -13.52 3.65
N LEU A 211 5.39 -13.06 3.30
CA LEU A 211 4.16 -13.40 4.04
C LEU A 211 3.82 -14.87 3.91
N ASP A 212 3.92 -15.45 2.71
CA ASP A 212 3.63 -16.87 2.50
C ASP A 212 4.59 -17.76 3.28
N LEU A 213 5.88 -17.39 3.31
CA LEU A 213 6.89 -18.06 4.13
C LEU A 213 6.55 -17.99 5.62
N PHE A 214 6.15 -16.81 6.12
CA PHE A 214 5.66 -16.70 7.49
C PHE A 214 4.45 -17.61 7.73
N LEU A 215 3.47 -17.65 6.83
CA LEU A 215 2.31 -18.53 6.97
C LEU A 215 2.71 -20.00 7.04
N THR A 216 3.73 -20.45 6.31
CA THR A 216 4.21 -21.84 6.41
C THR A 216 4.88 -22.19 7.73
N SER A 217 5.31 -21.19 8.51
CA SER A 217 5.81 -21.43 9.88
C SER A 217 4.69 -21.70 10.89
N VAL A 218 3.44 -21.39 10.53
CA VAL A 218 2.27 -21.45 11.40
C VAL A 218 1.23 -22.46 10.92
N PHE A 219 1.12 -22.65 9.61
CA PHE A 219 0.15 -23.51 8.93
C PHE A 219 0.87 -24.55 8.08
N THR A 220 0.17 -25.63 7.72
CA THR A 220 0.74 -26.60 6.79
C THR A 220 0.94 -25.96 5.42
N VAL A 221 2.01 -26.34 4.70
CA VAL A 221 2.26 -25.80 3.35
C VAL A 221 1.08 -26.06 2.41
N GLU A 222 0.37 -27.17 2.60
CA GLU A 222 -0.80 -27.52 1.80
C GLU A 222 -1.96 -26.54 2.04
N ASP A 223 -2.21 -26.15 3.28
CA ASP A 223 -3.22 -25.14 3.61
C ASP A 223 -2.87 -23.78 2.98
N VAL A 224 -1.59 -23.39 3.03
CA VAL A 224 -1.11 -22.13 2.43
C VAL A 224 -1.26 -22.16 0.90
N LYS A 225 -0.93 -23.27 0.24
CA LYS A 225 -1.15 -23.45 -1.20
C LYS A 225 -2.63 -23.31 -1.56
N ARG A 226 -3.52 -24.00 -0.85
CA ARG A 226 -4.97 -23.92 -1.07
C ARG A 226 -5.50 -22.50 -0.85
N TYR A 227 -5.00 -21.81 0.16
CA TYR A 227 -5.34 -20.40 0.39
C TYR A 227 -4.93 -19.51 -0.79
N ILE A 228 -3.70 -19.64 -1.30
CA ILE A 228 -3.22 -18.86 -2.45
C ILE A 228 -4.07 -19.11 -3.69
N ILE A 229 -4.40 -20.37 -3.98
CA ILE A 229 -5.26 -20.74 -5.11
C ILE A 229 -6.67 -20.14 -4.93
N SER A 230 -7.25 -20.27 -3.74
CA SER A 230 -8.59 -19.76 -3.43
C SER A 230 -8.68 -18.24 -3.56
N VAL A 231 -7.66 -17.50 -3.11
CA VAL A 231 -7.59 -16.05 -3.31
C VAL A 231 -7.47 -15.71 -4.79
N GLY A 232 -6.63 -16.44 -5.53
CA GLY A 232 -6.48 -16.24 -6.98
C GLY A 232 -7.77 -16.51 -7.76
N GLU A 233 -8.59 -17.47 -7.36
CA GLU A 233 -9.92 -17.71 -7.94
C GLU A 233 -10.89 -16.56 -7.65
N LEU A 234 -10.88 -16.06 -6.42
CA LEU A 234 -11.69 -14.91 -6.03
C LEU A 234 -11.30 -13.66 -6.83
N GLU A 235 -10.01 -13.41 -7.06
CA GLU A 235 -9.52 -12.30 -7.89
C GLU A 235 -9.92 -12.47 -9.37
N ARG A 236 -9.83 -13.68 -9.93
CA ARG A 236 -10.23 -13.97 -11.33
C ARG A 236 -11.70 -13.74 -11.60
N GLY A 237 -12.58 -13.97 -10.62
CA GLY A 237 -14.03 -13.76 -10.77
C GLY A 237 -14.40 -12.32 -11.16
N TYR A 238 -13.50 -11.36 -10.93
CA TYR A 238 -13.77 -9.93 -11.12
C TYR A 238 -12.90 -9.26 -12.21
N GLU A 239 -11.98 -9.98 -12.86
CA GLU A 239 -11.03 -9.39 -13.81
C GLU A 239 -11.33 -9.66 -15.30
N LYS A 240 -10.96 -8.70 -16.17
CA LYS A 240 -10.96 -8.88 -17.63
C LYS A 240 -9.81 -9.81 -18.07
N SER A 241 -10.03 -10.58 -19.15
CA SER A 241 -9.18 -11.70 -19.59
C SER A 241 -7.66 -11.45 -19.74
N LYS A 242 -7.21 -10.21 -20.01
CA LYS A 242 -5.77 -9.88 -20.09
C LYS A 242 -5.10 -9.69 -18.73
N THR A 243 -5.84 -9.30 -17.70
CA THR A 243 -5.30 -9.13 -16.34
C THR A 243 -5.12 -10.50 -15.66
N SER A 244 -5.94 -11.49 -16.05
CA SER A 244 -5.87 -12.84 -15.48
C SER A 244 -4.55 -13.55 -15.77
N THR A 245 -3.88 -13.28 -16.89
CA THR A 245 -2.60 -13.93 -17.24
C THR A 245 -1.45 -13.43 -16.36
N LEU A 246 -1.43 -12.14 -16.02
CA LEU A 246 -0.47 -11.57 -15.09
C LEU A 246 -0.69 -12.08 -13.67
N ASN A 247 -1.94 -12.12 -13.20
CA ASN A 247 -2.26 -12.67 -11.88
C ASN A 247 -1.90 -14.15 -11.78
N GLN A 248 -2.17 -14.93 -12.84
CA GLN A 248 -1.78 -16.32 -12.91
C GLN A 248 -0.25 -16.50 -12.89
N HIS A 249 0.51 -15.60 -13.50
CA HIS A 249 1.96 -15.59 -13.39
C HIS A 249 2.41 -15.40 -11.93
N TYR A 250 1.86 -14.43 -11.19
CA TYR A 250 2.24 -14.20 -9.78
C TYR A 250 1.84 -15.35 -8.86
N ILE A 251 0.64 -15.91 -9.04
CA ILE A 251 0.19 -17.10 -8.30
C ILE A 251 1.19 -18.25 -8.52
N ASN A 252 1.53 -18.53 -9.78
CA ASN A 252 2.46 -19.61 -10.11
C ASN A 252 3.87 -19.35 -9.54
N THR A 253 4.34 -18.10 -9.55
CA THR A 253 5.64 -17.75 -8.95
C THR A 253 5.64 -17.98 -7.43
N ARG A 254 4.57 -17.60 -6.72
CA ARG A 254 4.44 -17.85 -5.27
C ARG A 254 4.38 -19.34 -4.94
N LEU A 255 3.61 -20.12 -5.71
CA LEU A 255 3.52 -21.57 -5.54
C LEU A 255 4.88 -22.26 -5.77
N LYS A 256 5.64 -21.84 -6.80
CA LYS A 256 7.00 -22.35 -7.05
C LYS A 256 7.97 -22.01 -5.92
N GLN A 257 7.88 -20.82 -5.34
CA GLN A 257 8.70 -20.43 -4.19
C GLN A 257 8.44 -21.33 -2.98
N LEU A 258 7.18 -21.67 -2.71
CA LEU A 258 6.79 -22.58 -1.64
C LEU A 258 7.27 -24.03 -1.88
N GLU A 259 7.34 -24.46 -3.14
CA GLU A 259 7.85 -25.79 -3.50
C GLU A 259 9.35 -25.90 -3.29
N ASN A 260 10.11 -24.87 -3.69
CA ASN A 260 11.56 -24.84 -3.54
C ASN A 260 12.02 -24.70 -2.08
N HIS A 261 11.13 -24.35 -1.15
CA HIS A 261 11.45 -24.23 0.27
C HIS A 261 11.14 -25.50 1.07
N LYS A 262 10.56 -26.53 0.44
CA LYS A 262 10.34 -27.86 1.03
C LYS A 262 11.58 -28.77 0.96
N THR A 263 12.66 -28.31 0.32
CA THR A 263 13.99 -28.94 0.28
C THR A 263 14.96 -28.18 1.15
#